data_AF-A0A959R565-F1
#
_entry.id   AF-A0A959R565-F1
#
_cell.length_a   1.000
_cell.length_b   1.000
_cell.length_c   1.000
_cell.angle_alpha   90.00
_cell.angle_beta   90.00
_cell.angle_gamma   90.00
#
_symmetry.space_group_name_H-M   'P 1'
#
loop_
_entity.id
_entity.type
_entity.pdbx_description
1 polymer ?
#
loop_
_entity_poly.entity_id
_entity_poly.type
_entity_poly.pdbx_seq_one_letter_code
_entity_poly.pdbx_strand_id
1 'polypeptide(L)'
;MEENQLTLGIGTRLQHTQFGPGVIVAVRFATYLISFIHHGIKEIDKTDTNLDEIIAENITAEVETVSEVEKSLLKILRQWSDVTEVVPLGDKWIGGTMSLQAADKTLKPKDIPIDDFFHKIVMLRDRLRVLEQNINSHKKLTDEEKVNLQQYITRCYGSLTTFNVLFKNKEHWFVGEKADK
;
A
#
# COMPACT_ATOMS: atom_id res chain seq x y z
N MET A 1 25.33 23.84 -17.96
CA MET A 1 24.24 24.69 -18.48
C MET A 1 23.72 23.94 -19.68
N GLU A 2 22.55 23.30 -19.68
CA GLU A 2 21.34 23.55 -18.91
C GLU A 2 20.73 22.23 -18.41
N GLU A 3 20.55 22.12 -17.10
CA GLU A 3 19.58 21.24 -16.47
C GLU A 3 18.21 21.86 -16.68
N ASN A 4 17.47 21.47 -17.72
CA ASN A 4 16.02 21.70 -17.77
C ASN A 4 15.29 20.93 -18.87
N GLN A 5 15.59 19.64 -19.08
CA GLN A 5 14.63 18.75 -19.75
C GLN A 5 13.48 18.43 -18.79
N LEU A 6 12.66 19.46 -18.55
CA LEU A 6 11.30 19.30 -18.07
C LEU A 6 10.60 18.40 -19.07
N THR A 7 10.29 17.17 -18.66
CA THR A 7 9.56 16.16 -19.44
C THR A 7 8.39 16.78 -20.20
N LEU A 8 8.49 16.79 -21.54
CA LEU A 8 7.48 17.37 -22.42
C LEU A 8 6.11 16.73 -22.19
N GLY A 9 5.08 17.58 -22.04
CA GLY A 9 3.71 17.16 -21.77
C GLY A 9 2.90 16.92 -23.05
N ILE A 10 1.71 16.34 -22.88
CA ILE A 10 0.73 16.18 -23.98
C ILE A 10 0.34 17.57 -24.51
N GLY A 11 0.29 17.75 -25.82
CA GLY A 11 0.01 19.02 -26.48
C GLY A 11 1.26 19.80 -26.90
N THR A 12 2.44 19.41 -26.40
CA THR A 12 3.73 19.98 -26.84
C THR A 12 3.89 19.78 -28.35
N ARG A 13 4.14 20.88 -29.06
CA ARG A 13 4.55 20.85 -30.47
C ARG A 13 6.07 20.75 -30.54
N LEU A 14 6.55 19.91 -31.42
CA LEU A 14 7.98 19.66 -31.61
C LEU A 14 8.29 19.41 -33.07
N GLN A 15 9.57 19.49 -33.42
CA GLN A 15 10.07 19.14 -34.73
C GLN A 15 10.97 17.90 -34.58
N HIS A 16 10.69 16.85 -35.36
CA HIS A 16 11.60 15.70 -35.45
C HIS A 16 12.42 15.79 -36.74
N THR A 17 13.73 15.59 -36.66
CA THR A 17 14.64 15.74 -37.82
C THR A 17 14.23 14.86 -39.01
N GLN A 18 13.65 13.67 -38.75
CA GLN A 18 13.22 12.74 -39.80
C GLN A 18 11.73 12.82 -40.18
N PHE A 19 10.87 13.18 -39.23
CA PHE A 19 9.41 13.05 -39.40
C PHE A 19 8.69 14.40 -39.52
N GLY A 20 9.44 15.50 -39.37
CA GLY A 20 8.91 16.84 -39.48
C GLY A 20 8.16 17.28 -38.22
N PRO A 21 7.23 18.24 -38.34
CA PRO A 21 6.48 18.78 -37.21
C PRO A 21 5.49 17.75 -36.64
N GLY A 22 5.47 17.64 -35.32
CA GLY A 22 4.62 16.71 -34.59
C GLY A 22 4.09 17.29 -33.29
N VAL A 23 3.06 16.62 -32.76
CA VAL A 23 2.44 16.96 -31.46
C VAL A 23 2.43 15.73 -30.57
N ILE A 24 2.86 15.88 -29.31
CA ILE A 24 2.78 14.81 -28.32
C ILE A 24 1.30 14.57 -27.99
N VAL A 25 0.81 13.37 -28.27
CA VAL A 25 -0.57 12.96 -27.99
C VAL A 25 -0.67 12.08 -26.74
N ALA A 26 0.43 11.43 -26.34
CA ALA A 26 0.54 10.72 -25.07
C ALA A 26 2.01 10.59 -24.61
N VAL A 27 2.20 10.52 -23.30
CA VAL A 27 3.51 10.35 -22.66
C VAL A 27 3.53 8.98 -21.98
N ARG A 28 4.51 8.13 -22.29
CA ARG A 28 4.78 6.88 -21.57
C ARG A 28 6.03 7.05 -20.72
N PHE A 29 6.42 6.02 -19.96
CA PHE A 29 7.59 6.12 -19.08
C PHE A 29 8.89 6.46 -19.85
N ALA A 30 9.21 5.70 -20.89
CA ALA A 30 10.45 5.86 -21.68
C ALA A 30 10.26 6.49 -23.08
N THR A 31 9.03 6.56 -23.59
CA THR A 31 8.72 7.00 -24.95
C THR A 31 7.64 8.08 -25.00
N TYR A 32 7.62 8.86 -26.08
CA TYR A 32 6.55 9.75 -26.48
C TYR A 32 5.76 9.14 -27.64
N LEU A 33 4.43 9.26 -27.60
CA LEU A 33 3.60 9.06 -28.78
C LEU A 33 3.37 10.42 -29.44
N ILE A 34 3.94 10.59 -30.63
CA ILE A 34 3.96 11.84 -31.38
C ILE A 34 3.16 11.65 -32.66
N SER A 35 2.16 12.50 -32.87
CA SER A 35 1.40 12.54 -34.12
C SER A 35 2.08 13.51 -35.10
N PHE A 36 2.56 12.98 -36.22
CA PHE A 36 3.18 13.75 -37.30
C PHE A 36 2.19 13.94 -38.45
N ILE A 37 2.19 15.13 -39.05
CA ILE A 37 1.22 15.53 -40.08
C ILE A 37 1.21 14.57 -41.28
N HIS A 38 2.39 14.10 -41.70
CA HIS A 38 2.53 13.25 -42.90
C HIS A 38 2.83 11.78 -42.58
N HIS A 39 3.12 11.44 -41.33
CA HIS A 39 3.59 10.11 -40.93
C HIS A 39 2.70 9.41 -39.88
N GLY A 40 1.63 10.07 -39.45
CA GLY A 40 0.73 9.54 -38.42
C GLY A 40 1.40 9.47 -37.05
N ILE A 41 0.87 8.61 -36.17
CA ILE A 41 1.38 8.46 -34.81
C ILE A 41 2.61 7.54 -34.80
N LYS A 42 3.70 8.03 -34.21
CA LYS A 42 4.94 7.28 -34.00
C LYS A 42 5.33 7.30 -32.53
N GLU A 43 5.93 6.20 -32.10
CA GLU A 43 6.52 6.08 -30.77
C GLU A 43 8.01 6.38 -30.86
N ILE A 44 8.47 7.40 -30.12
CA ILE A 44 9.83 7.93 -30.15
C ILE A 44 10.40 7.91 -28.73
N ASP A 45 11.63 7.47 -28.55
CA ASP A 45 12.28 7.45 -27.24
C ASP A 45 12.47 8.87 -26.69
N LYS A 46 12.26 9.05 -25.38
CA LYS A 46 12.47 10.36 -24.72
C LYS A 46 13.91 10.85 -24.78
N THR A 47 14.86 9.94 -25.03
CA THR A 47 16.28 10.24 -25.20
C THR A 47 16.71 10.38 -26.66
N ASP A 48 15.76 10.38 -27.61
CA ASP A 48 16.08 10.57 -29.03
C ASP A 48 16.64 11.98 -29.25
N THR A 49 17.88 12.03 -29.73
CA THR A 49 18.63 13.26 -30.03
C THR A 49 18.10 14.02 -31.25
N ASN A 50 17.16 13.46 -32.01
CA ASN A 50 16.56 14.07 -33.21
C ASN A 50 15.27 14.86 -32.92
N LEU A 51 14.99 15.15 -31.64
CA LEU A 51 13.86 15.96 -31.18
C LEU A 51 14.32 17.40 -30.97
N ASP A 52 13.96 18.29 -31.89
CA ASP A 52 14.20 19.73 -31.82
C ASP A 52 12.95 20.45 -31.27
N GLU A 53 13.08 21.15 -30.14
CA GLU A 53 11.97 21.81 -29.45
C GLU A 53 11.59 23.16 -30.08
N ILE A 54 10.30 23.36 -30.40
CA ILE A 54 9.71 24.69 -30.65
C ILE A 54 8.30 24.79 -30.05
N ILE A 55 8.19 25.64 -29.02
CA ILE A 55 7.00 26.15 -28.31
C ILE A 55 6.24 25.10 -27.48
N ALA A 56 6.58 25.04 -26.19
CA ALA A 56 5.83 24.34 -25.17
C ALA A 56 4.52 25.08 -24.84
N GLU A 57 3.40 24.62 -25.39
CA GLU A 57 2.09 24.92 -24.83
C GLU A 57 1.67 23.77 -23.90
N ASN A 58 1.52 24.11 -22.62
CA ASN A 58 0.94 23.31 -21.54
C ASN A 58 1.83 22.20 -20.94
N ILE A 59 2.50 22.56 -19.84
CA ILE A 59 2.98 21.61 -18.83
C ILE A 59 1.72 21.01 -18.17
N THR A 60 1.28 19.85 -18.66
CA THR A 60 0.11 19.16 -18.09
C THR A 60 0.60 17.98 -17.25
N ALA A 61 0.19 17.96 -15.98
CA ALA A 61 0.46 16.90 -15.02
C ALA A 61 0.10 15.52 -15.60
N GLU A 62 0.94 14.54 -15.29
CA GLU A 62 0.85 13.15 -15.73
C GLU A 62 -0.60 12.65 -15.81
N VAL A 63 -1.03 12.27 -17.01
CA VAL A 63 -2.29 11.55 -17.19
C VAL A 63 -2.10 10.16 -16.60
N GLU A 64 -2.78 9.91 -15.48
CA GLU A 64 -2.91 8.61 -14.83
C GLU A 64 -3.34 7.54 -15.84
N THR A 65 -2.37 6.75 -16.30
CA THR A 65 -2.64 5.43 -16.86
C THR A 65 -2.21 4.43 -15.80
N VAL A 66 -3.18 3.90 -15.05
CA VAL A 66 -2.95 2.91 -13.99
C VAL A 66 -2.30 1.66 -14.62
N SER A 67 -0.97 1.67 -14.62
CA SER A 67 -0.13 0.72 -15.32
C SER A 67 -0.20 -0.65 -14.64
N GLU A 68 -0.01 -1.72 -15.41
CA GLU A 68 0.20 -3.06 -14.84
C GLU A 68 1.39 -3.10 -13.87
N VAL A 69 2.33 -2.16 -14.00
CA VAL A 69 3.41 -1.91 -13.04
C VAL A 69 2.87 -1.36 -11.72
N GLU A 70 1.90 -0.45 -11.75
CA GLU A 70 1.26 0.06 -10.54
C GLU A 70 0.41 -1.02 -9.86
N LYS A 71 -0.29 -1.86 -10.65
CA LYS A 71 -0.95 -3.07 -10.12
C LYS A 71 0.04 -4.07 -9.54
N SER A 72 1.20 -4.24 -10.16
CA SER A 72 2.27 -5.13 -9.70
C SER A 72 2.97 -4.57 -8.47
N LEU A 73 3.20 -3.27 -8.42
CA LEU A 73 3.70 -2.55 -7.25
C LEU A 73 2.67 -2.59 -6.12
N LEU A 74 1.38 -2.38 -6.39
CA LEU A 74 0.30 -2.61 -5.41
C LEU A 74 0.27 -4.05 -4.94
N LYS A 75 0.56 -5.03 -5.81
CA LYS A 75 0.61 -6.45 -5.44
C LYS A 75 1.85 -6.75 -4.60
N ILE A 76 3.00 -6.18 -4.94
CA ILE A 76 4.25 -6.25 -4.16
C ILE A 76 4.07 -5.54 -2.83
N LEU A 77 3.50 -4.34 -2.79
CA LEU A 77 3.21 -3.57 -1.58
C LEU A 77 2.11 -4.20 -0.73
N ARG A 78 1.18 -4.98 -1.30
CA ARG A 78 0.23 -5.82 -0.55
C ARG A 78 0.89 -7.08 -0.02
N GLN A 79 1.80 -7.68 -0.80
CA GLN A 79 2.62 -8.82 -0.38
C GLN A 79 3.66 -8.42 0.68
N TRP A 80 4.13 -7.17 0.63
CA TRP A 80 4.94 -6.47 1.62
C TRP A 80 4.07 -5.63 2.57
N SER A 81 2.74 -5.68 2.50
CA SER A 81 1.89 -5.11 3.57
C SER A 81 1.93 -6.02 4.80
N ASP A 82 2.57 -7.18 4.69
CA ASP A 82 3.13 -7.96 5.81
C ASP A 82 4.45 -7.36 6.35
N VAL A 83 4.91 -6.20 5.84
CA VAL A 83 5.78 -5.28 6.60
C VAL A 83 4.95 -4.87 7.80
N THR A 84 5.06 -5.71 8.81
CA THR A 84 4.42 -5.57 10.10
C THR A 84 4.89 -4.22 10.60
N GLU A 85 3.95 -3.30 10.78
CA GLU A 85 4.20 -2.08 11.54
C GLU A 85 5.04 -2.47 12.75
N VAL A 86 6.18 -1.78 12.98
CA VAL A 86 7.01 -2.08 14.15
C VAL A 86 6.25 -1.58 15.37
N VAL A 87 5.47 -2.47 15.97
CA VAL A 87 4.69 -2.18 17.16
C VAL A 87 5.60 -2.35 18.39
N PRO A 88 5.84 -1.29 19.18
CA PRO A 88 6.67 -1.39 20.37
C PRO A 88 5.96 -2.11 21.52
N LEU A 89 6.66 -3.08 22.11
CA LEU A 89 6.30 -3.70 23.39
C LEU A 89 6.44 -2.67 24.52
N GLY A 90 5.52 -2.70 25.49
CA GLY A 90 5.58 -1.83 26.67
C GLY A 90 6.84 -2.08 27.51
N ASP A 91 7.51 -1.00 27.93
CA ASP A 91 8.85 -1.06 28.54
C ASP A 91 8.96 -2.01 29.74
N LYS A 92 7.89 -2.16 30.52
CA LYS A 92 7.83 -3.04 31.71
C LYS A 92 7.90 -4.54 31.38
N TRP A 93 7.71 -4.92 30.12
CA TRP A 93 7.68 -6.31 29.69
C TRP A 93 8.97 -6.73 28.96
N ILE A 94 9.85 -5.80 28.60
CA ILE A 94 11.05 -6.11 27.82
C ILE A 94 11.93 -7.16 28.53
N GLY A 95 12.29 -8.23 27.81
CA GLY A 95 13.08 -9.34 28.35
C GLY A 95 12.31 -10.26 29.31
N GLY A 96 10.99 -10.09 29.42
CA GLY A 96 10.12 -10.93 30.23
C GLY A 96 9.80 -12.29 29.60
N THR A 97 9.17 -13.14 30.40
CA THR A 97 8.75 -14.49 30.00
C THR A 97 7.32 -14.75 30.46
N MET A 98 6.47 -15.27 29.58
CA MET A 98 5.15 -15.79 29.90
C MET A 98 5.28 -17.27 30.29
N SER A 99 4.76 -17.64 31.46
CA SER A 99 4.78 -19.02 31.94
C SER A 99 3.37 -19.62 31.93
N LEU A 100 3.16 -20.68 31.15
CA LEU A 100 1.91 -21.42 31.09
C LEU A 100 1.98 -22.62 32.03
N GLN A 101 1.33 -22.51 33.18
CA GLN A 101 1.27 -23.55 34.20
C GLN A 101 -0.04 -24.34 34.10
N ALA A 102 0.05 -25.67 33.99
CA ALA A 102 -1.12 -26.54 34.08
C ALA A 102 -1.69 -26.52 35.51
N ALA A 103 -2.99 -26.80 35.64
CA ALA A 103 -3.65 -26.92 36.94
C ALA A 103 -2.96 -27.96 37.85
N ASP A 104 -2.45 -29.04 37.24
CA ASP A 104 -1.52 -29.95 37.88
C ASP A 104 -0.13 -29.29 38.01
N LYS A 105 0.23 -28.95 39.25
CA LYS A 105 1.50 -28.28 39.58
C LYS A 105 2.72 -29.20 39.53
N THR A 106 2.53 -30.51 39.34
CA THR A 106 3.65 -31.45 39.16
C THR A 106 4.24 -31.37 37.75
N LEU A 107 3.45 -30.88 36.79
CA LEU A 107 3.90 -30.67 35.42
C LEU A 107 4.71 -29.38 35.32
N LYS A 108 5.82 -29.46 34.56
CA LYS A 108 6.66 -28.29 34.31
C LYS A 108 5.88 -27.24 33.52
N PRO A 109 5.93 -25.96 33.93
CA PRO A 109 5.37 -24.89 33.14
C PRO A 109 6.06 -24.78 31.79
N LYS A 110 5.31 -24.32 30.80
CA LYS A 110 5.84 -23.96 29.49
C LYS A 110 6.15 -22.47 29.48
N ASP A 111 7.41 -22.15 29.38
CA ASP A 111 7.89 -20.78 29.29
C ASP A 111 7.97 -20.33 27.82
N ILE A 112 7.52 -19.12 27.56
CA ILE A 112 7.46 -18.49 26.25
C ILE A 112 8.02 -17.07 26.40
N PRO A 113 9.07 -16.67 25.65
CA PRO A 113 9.56 -15.29 25.64
C PRO A 113 8.41 -14.33 25.32
N ILE A 114 8.30 -13.23 26.08
CA ILE A 114 7.17 -12.32 25.92
C ILE A 114 7.20 -11.61 24.57
N ASP A 115 8.39 -11.36 24.01
CA ASP A 115 8.59 -10.83 22.66
C ASP A 115 7.98 -11.73 21.60
N ASP A 116 8.20 -13.05 21.69
CA ASP A 116 7.62 -14.04 20.78
C ASP A 116 6.11 -14.06 20.88
N PHE A 117 5.56 -14.07 22.11
CA PHE A 117 4.13 -14.02 22.33
C PHE A 117 3.52 -12.73 21.77
N PHE A 118 4.14 -11.58 22.06
CA PHE A 118 3.68 -10.29 21.60
C PHE A 118 3.69 -10.19 20.07
N HIS A 119 4.75 -10.67 19.41
CA HIS A 119 4.80 -10.73 17.95
C HIS A 119 3.64 -11.56 17.38
N LYS A 120 3.24 -12.66 18.02
CA LYS A 120 2.05 -13.45 17.62
C LYS A 120 0.75 -12.66 17.78
N ILE A 121 0.62 -11.86 18.84
CA ILE A 121 -0.53 -10.97 19.06
C ILE A 121 -0.61 -9.89 17.97
N VAL A 122 0.51 -9.26 17.63
CA VAL A 122 0.59 -8.27 16.54
C VAL A 122 0.22 -8.89 15.20
N MET A 123 0.75 -10.08 14.86
CA MET A 123 0.37 -10.78 13.63
C MET A 123 -1.13 -11.13 13.58
N LEU A 124 -1.73 -11.49 14.70
CA LEU A 124 -3.16 -11.78 14.76
C LEU A 124 -3.98 -10.51 14.46
N ARG A 125 -3.61 -9.37 15.07
CA ARG A 125 -4.22 -8.06 14.81
C ARG A 125 -4.18 -7.73 13.32
N ASP A 126 -3.02 -7.87 12.70
CA ASP A 126 -2.82 -7.49 11.30
C ASP A 126 -3.63 -8.40 10.36
N ARG A 127 -3.75 -9.69 10.68
CA ARG A 127 -4.63 -10.62 9.94
C ARG A 127 -6.11 -10.26 10.05
N LEU A 128 -6.58 -9.84 11.22
CA LEU A 128 -7.97 -9.38 11.39
C LEU A 128 -8.22 -8.10 10.57
N ARG A 129 -7.27 -7.16 10.56
CA ARG A 129 -7.34 -5.96 9.74
C ARG A 129 -7.42 -6.28 8.25
N VAL A 130 -6.60 -7.21 7.76
CA VAL A 130 -6.63 -7.65 6.35
C VAL A 130 -7.95 -8.36 6.02
N LEU A 131 -8.46 -9.19 6.93
CA LEU A 131 -9.75 -9.84 6.78
C LEU A 131 -10.89 -8.82 6.61
N GLU A 132 -10.91 -7.79 7.45
CA GLU A 132 -11.89 -6.70 7.37
C GLU A 132 -11.83 -5.96 6.03
N GLN A 133 -10.63 -5.64 5.55
CA GLN A 133 -10.43 -5.01 4.23
C GLN A 133 -10.93 -5.89 3.08
N ASN A 134 -10.68 -7.20 3.15
CA ASN A 134 -11.16 -8.17 2.16
C ASN A 134 -12.69 -8.24 2.13
N ILE A 135 -13.35 -8.19 3.30
CA ILE A 135 -14.81 -8.16 3.40
C ILE A 135 -15.36 -6.85 2.81
N ASN A 136 -14.77 -5.71 3.15
CA ASN A 136 -15.21 -4.41 2.67
C ASN A 136 -15.16 -4.31 1.14
N SER A 137 -14.08 -4.81 0.54
CA SER A 137 -13.86 -4.81 -0.92
C SER A 137 -14.50 -6.00 -1.66
N HIS A 138 -15.22 -6.88 -0.96
CA HIS A 138 -15.82 -8.07 -1.58
C HIS A 138 -16.95 -7.68 -2.54
N LYS A 139 -16.86 -8.12 -3.80
CA LYS A 139 -17.78 -7.72 -4.89
C LYS A 139 -19.16 -8.39 -4.83
N LYS A 140 -19.26 -9.53 -4.16
CA LYS A 140 -20.49 -10.36 -4.14
C LYS A 140 -21.28 -10.27 -2.85
N LEU A 141 -20.72 -9.69 -1.78
CA LEU A 141 -21.43 -9.55 -0.51
C LEU A 141 -22.34 -8.33 -0.60
N THR A 142 -23.55 -8.46 -0.09
CA THR A 142 -24.45 -7.32 0.09
C THR A 142 -23.94 -6.41 1.22
N ASP A 143 -24.42 -5.17 1.26
CA ASP A 143 -24.03 -4.22 2.31
C ASP A 143 -24.44 -4.72 3.71
N GLU A 144 -25.59 -5.38 3.83
CA GLU A 144 -26.05 -5.98 5.09
C GLU A 144 -25.12 -7.11 5.56
N GLU A 145 -24.73 -8.01 4.66
CA GLU A 145 -23.78 -9.09 4.97
C GLU A 145 -22.42 -8.54 5.40
N LYS A 146 -21.92 -7.50 4.73
CA LYS A 146 -20.67 -6.84 5.09
C LYS A 146 -20.74 -6.24 6.49
N VAL A 147 -21.82 -5.52 6.81
CA VAL A 147 -22.03 -4.93 8.13
C VAL A 147 -22.06 -6.01 9.22
N ASN A 148 -22.78 -7.11 9.00
CA ASN A 148 -22.85 -8.21 9.96
C ASN A 148 -21.47 -8.85 10.24
N LEU A 149 -20.67 -9.07 9.19
CA LEU A 149 -19.31 -9.61 9.34
C LEU A 149 -18.36 -8.61 10.01
N GLN A 150 -18.46 -7.33 9.68
CA GLN A 150 -17.68 -6.26 10.31
C GLN A 150 -17.99 -6.17 11.81
N GLN A 151 -19.26 -6.24 12.21
CA GLN A 151 -19.64 -6.29 13.63
C GLN A 151 -19.03 -7.49 14.34
N TYR A 152 -19.02 -8.67 13.71
CA TYR A 152 -18.38 -9.85 14.30
C TYR A 152 -16.87 -9.66 14.49
N ILE A 153 -16.19 -9.07 13.49
CA ILE A 153 -14.77 -8.69 13.59
C ILE A 153 -14.55 -7.70 14.75
N THR A 154 -15.39 -6.68 14.90
CA THR A 154 -15.33 -5.73 16.03
C THR A 154 -15.45 -6.43 17.38
N ARG A 155 -16.30 -7.46 17.50
CA ARG A 155 -16.38 -8.29 18.72
C ARG A 155 -15.11 -9.13 18.93
N CYS A 156 -14.48 -9.63 17.86
CA CYS A 156 -13.15 -10.26 17.95
C CYS A 156 -12.08 -9.30 18.46
N TYR A 157 -12.07 -8.04 17.99
CA TYR A 157 -11.18 -7.01 18.57
C TYR A 157 -11.48 -6.80 20.06
N GLY A 158 -12.75 -6.77 20.45
CA GLY A 158 -13.19 -6.67 21.85
C GLY A 158 -12.62 -7.76 22.76
N SER A 159 -12.60 -9.02 22.31
CA SER A 159 -12.08 -10.14 23.12
C SER A 159 -10.57 -10.11 23.31
N LEU A 160 -9.85 -9.38 22.45
CA LEU A 160 -8.39 -9.22 22.50
C LEU A 160 -7.93 -8.04 23.36
N THR A 161 -8.85 -7.20 23.85
CA THR A 161 -8.54 -6.03 24.68
C THR A 161 -7.74 -6.35 25.95
N THR A 162 -7.85 -7.57 26.48
CA THR A 162 -7.03 -8.07 27.59
C THR A 162 -5.53 -7.95 27.32
N PHE A 163 -5.09 -8.07 26.06
CA PHE A 163 -3.69 -7.99 25.67
C PHE A 163 -3.18 -6.55 25.48
N ASN A 164 -4.04 -5.52 25.60
CA ASN A 164 -3.65 -4.11 25.44
C ASN A 164 -2.53 -3.70 26.42
N VAL A 165 -2.43 -4.37 27.56
CA VAL A 165 -1.36 -4.14 28.56
C VAL A 165 0.05 -4.37 28.02
N LEU A 166 0.21 -5.14 26.93
CA LEU A 166 1.49 -5.43 26.30
C LEU A 166 1.96 -4.31 25.37
N PHE A 167 1.07 -3.46 24.87
CA PHE A 167 1.41 -2.42 23.92
C PHE A 167 1.97 -1.18 24.62
N LYS A 168 3.02 -0.58 24.06
CA LYS A 168 3.55 0.69 24.56
C LYS A 168 2.62 1.87 24.26
N ASN A 169 2.10 1.92 23.03
CA ASN A 169 1.27 3.03 22.55
C ASN A 169 -0.21 2.63 22.50
N LYS A 170 -1.09 3.57 22.87
CA LYS A 170 -2.56 3.36 22.85
C LYS A 170 -3.14 3.25 21.43
N GLU A 171 -2.48 3.82 20.44
CA GLU A 171 -2.90 3.77 19.04
C GLU A 171 -2.91 2.35 18.46
N HIS A 172 -2.13 1.43 19.04
CA HIS A 172 -2.05 0.04 18.63
C HIS A 172 -3.01 -0.88 19.42
N TRP A 173 -3.78 -0.33 20.35
CA TRP A 173 -4.68 -1.12 21.18
C TRP A 173 -5.79 -1.74 20.35
N PHE A 174 -6.19 -2.95 20.73
CA PHE A 174 -7.44 -3.53 20.29
C PHE A 174 -8.60 -2.68 20.84
N VAL A 175 -9.54 -2.33 19.96
CA VAL A 175 -10.76 -1.58 20.31
C VAL A 175 -11.96 -2.36 19.79
N GLY A 176 -12.83 -2.80 20.70
CA GLY A 176 -14.09 -3.45 20.35
C GLY A 176 -15.31 -2.56 20.64
N GLU A 177 -16.50 -3.15 20.53
CA GLU A 177 -17.73 -2.51 20.99
C GLU A 177 -17.62 -2.19 22.48
N LYS A 178 -17.95 -0.95 22.85
CA LYS A 178 -18.12 -0.60 24.26
C LYS A 178 -19.31 -1.40 24.76
N ALA A 179 -19.08 -2.28 25.73
CA ALA A 179 -20.19 -2.82 26.50
C ALA A 179 -20.77 -1.66 27.31
N ASP A 180 -21.96 -1.20 26.94
CA ASP A 180 -22.76 -0.35 27.80
C ASP A 180 -23.04 -1.15 29.08
N LYS A 181 -22.32 -0.80 30.14
CA LYS A 181 -22.53 -1.32 31.50
C LYS A 181 -23.22 -0.25 32.34
#